data_AF-A0A2T0GS22-F1
#
_entry.id   AF-A0A2T0GS22-F1
#
_cell.length_a   1.000
_cell.length_b   1.000
_cell.length_c   1.000
_cell.angle_alpha   90.00
_cell.angle_beta   90.00
_cell.angle_gamma   90.00
#
_symmetry.space_group_name_H-M   'P 1'
#
loop_
_entity.id
_entity.type
_entity.pdbx_description
1 polymer ?
#
loop_
_entity_poly.entity_id
_entity_poly.type
_entity_poly.pdbx_seq_one_letter_code
_entity_poly.pdbx_strand_id
1 'polypeptide(L)'
;MVIQGSNMAEAHPVGFQWVMEAKRRGAHIIHVDPRFTRTSALADTFVPLRAGSDIAFLGGLINHVLTGGHYFHEYVVSYTNAPMIVSEDFLDTEDLDGLFSGFAGGHYDATTWHYEGSRVNASAGERDHWDELFGPRGPESPSGWEGPTGGPE
;
A
#
# COMPACT_ATOMS: atom_id res chain seq x y z
N MET A 1 3.14 11.46 15.25
CA MET A 1 3.61 10.32 14.44
C MET A 1 2.61 9.19 14.56
N VAL A 2 2.22 8.59 13.43
CA VAL A 2 1.33 7.42 13.40
C VAL A 2 2.17 6.20 13.06
N ILE A 3 2.04 5.14 13.84
CA ILE A 3 2.60 3.81 13.59
C ILE A 3 1.40 2.89 13.39
N GLN A 4 1.19 2.37 12.19
CA GLN A 4 0.10 1.46 11.88
C GLN A 4 0.65 0.29 11.07
N GLY A 5 0.20 -0.93 11.38
CA GLY A 5 0.68 -2.14 10.71
C GLY A 5 2.15 -2.49 10.98
N SER A 6 2.76 -1.90 12.01
CA SER A 6 4.16 -2.11 12.36
C SER A 6 4.37 -2.17 13.88
N ASN A 7 5.20 -3.11 14.31
CA ASN A 7 5.65 -3.23 15.70
C ASN A 7 7.11 -2.75 15.84
N MET A 8 7.34 -1.45 15.60
CA MET A 8 8.68 -0.88 15.44
C MET A 8 9.60 -1.06 16.65
N ALA A 9 9.10 -0.99 17.88
CA ALA A 9 9.94 -1.18 19.07
C ALA A 9 10.58 -2.58 19.13
N GLU A 10 9.99 -3.56 18.44
CA GLU A 10 10.46 -4.95 18.39
C GLU A 10 11.15 -5.27 17.07
N ALA A 11 10.56 -4.86 15.95
CA ALA A 11 11.03 -5.19 14.60
C ALA A 11 12.12 -4.22 14.10
N HIS A 12 12.13 -2.97 14.58
CA HIS A 12 13.05 -1.92 14.14
C HIS A 12 13.58 -1.09 15.33
N PRO A 13 14.14 -1.73 16.38
CA PRO A 13 14.44 -1.06 17.65
C PRO A 13 15.46 0.08 17.50
N VAL A 14 16.43 -0.06 16.60
CA VAL A 14 17.41 0.99 16.30
C VAL A 14 16.73 2.20 15.63
N GLY A 15 15.78 1.98 14.72
CA GLY A 15 15.00 3.08 14.14
C GLY A 15 14.06 3.74 15.15
N PHE A 16 13.51 2.95 16.08
CA PHE A 16 12.57 3.41 17.10
C PHE A 16 13.18 4.44 18.07
N GLN A 17 14.51 4.52 18.19
CA GLN A 17 15.17 5.56 18.97
C GLN A 17 14.77 6.99 18.51
N TRP A 18 14.59 7.18 17.20
CA TRP A 18 14.23 8.48 16.62
C TRP A 18 12.76 8.83 16.86
N VAL A 19 11.89 7.82 16.97
CA VAL A 19 10.50 7.99 17.41
C VAL A 19 10.45 8.50 18.83
N MET A 20 11.25 7.90 19.72
CA MET A 20 11.32 8.32 21.12
C MET A 20 11.93 9.72 21.26
N GLU A 21 12.91 10.07 20.43
CA GLU A 21 13.46 11.43 20.40
C GLU A 21 12.42 12.45 19.92
N ALA A 22 11.66 12.15 18.87
CA ALA A 22 10.55 12.99 18.43
C ALA A 22 9.50 13.17 19.55
N LYS A 23 9.17 12.09 20.27
CA LYS A 23 8.27 12.13 21.42
C LYS A 23 8.79 13.05 22.52
N ARG A 24 10.09 12.96 22.87
CA ARG A 24 10.73 13.88 23.84
C ARG A 24 10.66 15.35 23.41
N ARG A 25 10.64 15.61 22.10
CA ARG A 25 10.46 16.95 21.51
C ARG A 25 8.99 17.39 21.41
N GLY A 26 8.05 16.60 21.94
CA GLY A 26 6.63 16.93 21.99
C GLY A 26 5.78 16.30 20.88
N ALA A 27 6.32 15.41 20.05
CA ALA A 27 5.50 14.69 19.07
C ALA A 27 4.55 13.71 19.76
N HIS A 28 3.26 13.80 19.45
CA HIS A 28 2.26 12.82 19.91
C HIS A 28 2.37 11.52 19.10
N ILE A 29 2.55 10.38 19.77
CA ILE A 29 2.74 9.07 19.13
C ILE A 29 1.44 8.27 19.21
N ILE A 30 0.90 7.90 18.06
CA ILE A 30 -0.29 7.06 17.92
C ILE A 30 0.14 5.70 17.37
N HIS A 31 -0.23 4.62 18.04
CA HIS A 31 -0.01 3.25 17.57
C HIS A 31 -1.34 2.55 17.30
N VAL A 32 -1.54 2.13 16.06
CA VAL A 32 -2.73 1.42 15.57
C VAL A 32 -2.35 -0.03 15.30
N ASP A 33 -2.84 -0.97 16.11
CA ASP A 33 -2.51 -2.40 16.00
C ASP A 33 -3.64 -3.24 16.62
N PRO A 34 -3.93 -4.46 16.09
CA PRO A 34 -4.85 -5.39 16.75
C PRO A 34 -4.42 -5.82 18.15
N ARG A 35 -3.15 -5.66 18.50
CA ARG A 35 -2.56 -6.11 19.76
C ARG A 35 -1.90 -4.94 20.48
N PHE A 36 -1.93 -5.00 21.80
CA PHE A 36 -1.09 -4.13 22.62
C PHE A 36 0.33 -4.71 22.69
N THR A 37 1.32 -4.01 22.14
CA THR A 37 2.71 -4.47 22.02
C THR A 37 3.70 -3.59 22.79
N ARG A 38 5.01 -3.89 22.72
CA ARG A 38 6.05 -2.99 23.26
C ARG A 38 6.06 -1.62 22.59
N THR A 39 5.61 -1.53 21.33
CA THR A 39 5.41 -0.24 20.66
C THR A 39 4.24 0.52 21.29
N SER A 40 3.12 -0.14 21.55
CA SER A 40 1.93 0.46 22.18
C SER A 40 2.23 0.99 23.57
N ALA A 41 3.03 0.26 24.35
CA ALA A 41 3.47 0.64 25.68
C ALA A 41 4.24 1.97 25.72
N LEU A 42 4.84 2.37 24.59
CA LEU A 42 5.61 3.60 24.46
C LEU A 42 4.86 4.70 23.67
N ALA A 43 3.68 4.39 23.12
CA ALA A 43 2.81 5.36 22.44
C ALA A 43 2.03 6.23 23.43
N ASP A 44 1.57 7.40 23.00
CA ASP A 44 0.65 8.26 23.77
C ASP A 44 -0.80 7.82 23.59
N THR A 45 -1.13 7.26 22.43
CA THR A 45 -2.45 6.72 22.13
C THR A 45 -2.31 5.37 21.47
N PHE A 46 -2.97 4.36 22.03
CA PHE A 46 -3.16 3.07 21.40
C PHE A 46 -4.58 2.99 20.83
N VAL A 47 -4.69 2.65 19.55
CA VAL A 47 -5.96 2.48 18.85
C VAL A 47 -6.07 1.01 18.43
N PRO A 48 -6.89 0.20 19.11
CA PRO A 48 -7.10 -1.18 18.70
C PRO A 48 -7.86 -1.23 17.38
N LEU A 49 -7.44 -2.10 16.46
CA LEU A 49 -8.08 -2.29 15.16
C LEU A 49 -8.23 -3.78 14.84
N ARG A 50 -9.34 -4.18 14.20
CA ARG A 50 -9.49 -5.57 13.73
C ARG A 50 -8.46 -5.84 12.61
N ALA A 51 -7.84 -7.02 12.62
CA ALA A 51 -6.95 -7.42 11.52
C ALA A 51 -7.70 -7.39 10.18
N GLY A 52 -7.13 -6.71 9.18
CA GLY A 52 -7.72 -6.59 7.84
C GLY A 52 -8.81 -5.51 7.71
N SER A 53 -8.93 -4.57 8.66
CA SER A 53 -9.82 -3.41 8.53
C SER A 53 -9.08 -2.08 8.31
N ASP A 54 -7.81 -2.14 7.93
CA ASP A 54 -6.96 -0.96 7.73
C ASP A 54 -7.47 -0.04 6.62
N ILE A 55 -7.96 -0.61 5.50
CA ILE A 55 -8.57 0.16 4.40
C ILE A 55 -9.78 0.96 4.89
N ALA A 56 -10.66 0.35 5.68
CA ALA A 56 -11.84 1.04 6.23
C ALA A 56 -11.43 2.17 7.20
N PHE A 57 -10.42 1.93 8.04
CA PHE A 57 -9.91 2.94 8.96
C PHE A 57 -9.29 4.15 8.23
N LEU A 58 -8.41 3.89 7.25
CA LEU A 58 -7.76 4.94 6.46
C LEU A 58 -8.76 5.65 5.53
N GLY A 59 -9.71 4.92 4.94
CA GLY A 59 -10.80 5.50 4.16
C GLY A 59 -11.66 6.45 4.98
N GLY A 60 -11.99 6.08 6.22
CA GLY A 60 -12.67 6.97 7.17
C GLY A 60 -11.86 8.23 7.50
N LEU A 61 -10.55 8.10 7.67
CA LEU A 61 -9.66 9.25 7.91
C LEU A 61 -9.60 10.19 6.70
N ILE A 62 -9.48 9.65 5.48
CA ILE A 62 -9.51 10.42 4.23
C ILE A 62 -10.83 11.18 4.12
N ASN A 63 -11.97 10.51 4.31
CA ASN A 63 -13.28 11.14 4.29
C ASN A 63 -13.39 12.28 5.31
N HIS A 64 -12.92 12.06 6.55
CA HIS A 64 -12.91 13.09 7.59
C HIS A 64 -12.07 14.32 7.20
N VAL A 65 -10.89 14.09 6.60
CA VAL A 65 -10.02 15.17 6.13
C VAL A 65 -10.67 15.96 4.99
N LEU A 66 -11.27 15.29 4.00
CA LEU A 66 -11.88 15.93 2.85
C LEU A 66 -13.15 16.70 3.23
N THR A 67 -14.05 16.07 3.97
CA THR A 67 -15.32 16.70 4.41
C THR A 67 -15.10 17.85 5.40
N GLY A 68 -14.04 17.77 6.21
CA GLY A 68 -13.64 18.84 7.13
C GLY A 68 -12.75 19.93 6.54
N GLY A 69 -12.29 19.80 5.29
CA GLY A 69 -11.35 20.73 4.68
C GLY A 69 -9.96 20.75 5.34
N HIS A 70 -9.54 19.65 5.98
CA HIS A 70 -8.29 19.53 6.73
C HIS A 70 -7.10 19.10 5.86
N TYR A 71 -7.07 19.53 4.60
CA TYR A 71 -5.99 19.24 3.67
C TYR A 71 -5.33 20.53 3.21
N PHE A 72 -4.07 20.45 2.82
CA PHE A 72 -3.33 21.60 2.30
C PHE A 72 -3.69 21.80 0.82
N HIS A 73 -4.71 22.62 0.57
CA HIS A 73 -5.32 22.78 -0.75
C HIS A 73 -4.31 23.14 -1.85
N GLU A 74 -3.45 24.15 -1.64
CA GLU A 74 -2.46 24.57 -2.63
C GLU A 74 -1.50 23.45 -2.99
N TYR A 75 -1.09 22.66 -2.00
CA TYR A 75 -0.22 21.51 -2.24
C TYR A 75 -0.94 20.42 -3.02
N VAL A 76 -2.19 20.10 -2.64
CA VAL A 76 -3.00 19.08 -3.32
C VAL A 76 -3.19 19.45 -4.78
N VAL A 77 -3.58 20.69 -5.08
CA VAL A 77 -3.79 21.13 -6.46
C VAL A 77 -2.48 21.17 -7.26
N SER A 78 -1.38 21.62 -6.66
CA SER A 78 -0.14 21.89 -7.41
C SER A 78 0.78 20.68 -7.57
N TYR A 79 0.71 19.72 -6.64
CA TYR A 79 1.70 18.64 -6.52
C TYR A 79 1.10 17.24 -6.49
N THR A 80 -0.21 17.09 -6.67
CA THR A 80 -0.85 15.79 -6.90
C THR A 80 -1.62 15.79 -8.23
N ASN A 81 -2.22 14.66 -8.56
CA ASN A 81 -3.10 14.49 -9.71
C ASN A 81 -4.54 14.94 -9.45
N ALA A 82 -4.85 15.57 -8.31
CA ALA A 82 -6.19 16.04 -7.99
C ALA A 82 -6.88 16.92 -9.07
N PRO A 83 -6.18 17.82 -9.80
CA PRO A 83 -6.84 18.62 -10.84
C PRO A 83 -6.98 17.89 -12.18
N MET A 84 -6.53 16.64 -12.30
CA MET A 84 -6.62 15.88 -13.55
C MET A 84 -8.05 15.37 -13.77
N ILE A 85 -8.53 15.45 -15.00
CA ILE A 85 -9.84 14.90 -15.39
C ILE A 85 -9.67 13.42 -15.76
N VAL A 86 -10.47 12.56 -15.15
CA VAL A 86 -10.52 11.12 -15.46
C VAL A 86 -11.43 10.90 -16.68
N SER A 87 -11.11 9.90 -17.51
CA SER A 87 -11.93 9.52 -18.66
C SER A 87 -13.38 9.22 -18.26
N GLU A 88 -14.33 9.60 -19.11
CA GLU A 88 -15.75 9.27 -18.95
C GLU A 88 -16.02 7.76 -19.04
N ASP A 89 -15.09 6.98 -19.58
CA ASP A 89 -15.20 5.51 -19.66
C ASP A 89 -14.92 4.81 -18.31
N PHE A 90 -14.38 5.51 -17.32
CA PHE A 90 -14.14 4.97 -15.98
C PHE A 90 -15.46 4.83 -15.21
N LEU A 91 -15.69 3.65 -14.62
CA LEU A 91 -16.79 3.42 -13.68
C LEU A 91 -16.23 2.98 -12.33
N ASP A 92 -16.72 3.60 -11.27
CA ASP A 92 -16.26 3.35 -9.90
C ASP A 92 -17.04 2.21 -9.24
N THR A 93 -16.52 1.78 -8.11
CA THR A 93 -17.07 0.80 -7.18
C THR A 93 -18.49 1.11 -6.69
N GLU A 94 -18.94 2.36 -6.72
CA GLU A 94 -20.33 2.70 -6.38
C GLU A 94 -21.32 2.34 -7.50
N ASP A 95 -20.88 2.37 -8.76
CA ASP A 95 -21.70 2.06 -9.93
C ASP A 95 -21.72 0.56 -10.24
N LEU A 96 -20.70 -0.18 -9.78
CA LEU A 96 -20.43 -1.57 -10.14
C LEU A 96 -20.30 -2.50 -8.92
N ASP A 97 -21.09 -2.25 -7.87
CA ASP A 97 -21.25 -3.12 -6.69
C ASP A 97 -19.91 -3.55 -6.04
N GLY A 98 -18.97 -2.61 -5.92
CA GLY A 98 -17.65 -2.84 -5.32
C GLY A 98 -16.55 -3.26 -6.30
N LEU A 99 -16.83 -3.25 -7.60
CA LEU A 99 -15.85 -3.50 -8.66
C LEU A 99 -15.58 -2.22 -9.46
N PHE A 100 -14.41 -2.11 -10.09
CA PHE A 100 -14.15 -1.03 -11.05
C PHE A 100 -14.49 -1.48 -12.49
N SER A 101 -14.57 -0.53 -13.42
CA SER A 101 -14.66 -0.84 -14.85
C SER A 101 -13.52 -1.77 -15.31
N GLY A 102 -13.83 -2.68 -16.23
CA GLY A 102 -12.87 -3.64 -16.77
C GLY A 102 -12.72 -4.94 -15.99
N PHE A 103 -13.51 -5.19 -14.94
CA PHE A 103 -13.49 -6.48 -14.26
C PHE A 103 -14.19 -7.58 -15.07
N ALA A 104 -13.44 -8.61 -15.45
CA ALA A 104 -14.00 -9.81 -16.09
C ALA A 104 -13.15 -11.05 -15.75
N GLY A 105 -13.81 -12.16 -15.42
CA GLY A 105 -13.13 -13.44 -15.18
C GLY A 105 -12.11 -13.43 -14.03
N GLY A 106 -12.23 -12.51 -13.07
CA GLY A 106 -11.28 -12.37 -11.96
C GLY A 106 -10.09 -11.44 -12.23
N HIS A 107 -10.05 -10.80 -13.39
CA HIS A 107 -8.97 -9.90 -13.81
C HIS A 107 -9.52 -8.53 -14.19
N TYR A 108 -8.66 -7.50 -14.11
CA TYR A 108 -8.98 -6.14 -14.50
C TYR A 108 -8.28 -5.78 -15.81
N ASP A 109 -9.05 -5.24 -16.76
CA ASP A 109 -8.56 -4.46 -17.89
C ASP A 109 -8.62 -2.96 -17.54
N ALA A 110 -7.45 -2.35 -17.34
CA ALA A 110 -7.34 -0.95 -16.91
C ALA A 110 -7.41 0.06 -18.07
N THR A 111 -7.81 -0.35 -19.28
CA THR A 111 -7.93 0.54 -20.45
C THR A 111 -8.81 1.75 -20.20
N THR A 112 -9.79 1.65 -19.31
CA THR A 112 -10.70 2.75 -18.95
C THR A 112 -10.14 3.68 -17.86
N TRP A 113 -9.03 3.34 -17.20
CA TRP A 113 -8.54 4.05 -15.99
C TRP A 113 -7.54 5.17 -16.30
N HIS A 114 -7.79 5.93 -17.36
CA HIS A 114 -6.87 6.95 -17.86
C HIS A 114 -7.43 8.35 -17.70
N TYR A 115 -6.55 9.36 -17.77
CA TYR A 115 -6.98 10.75 -17.79
C TYR A 115 -7.52 11.12 -19.16
N GLU A 116 -8.48 12.03 -19.20
CA GLU A 116 -9.02 12.56 -20.44
C GLU A 116 -7.90 13.11 -21.34
N GLY A 117 -7.94 12.75 -22.62
CA GLY A 117 -6.93 13.15 -23.61
C GLY A 117 -5.57 12.44 -23.49
N SER A 118 -5.38 11.56 -22.49
CA SER A 118 -4.21 10.69 -22.41
C SER A 118 -4.42 9.39 -23.21
N ARG A 119 -3.37 8.91 -23.88
CA ARG A 119 -3.35 7.57 -24.48
C ARG A 119 -2.65 6.63 -23.51
N VAL A 120 -3.31 5.53 -23.15
CA VAL A 120 -2.74 4.51 -22.28
C VAL A 120 -1.56 3.85 -22.97
N ASN A 121 -0.36 4.00 -22.41
CA ASN A 121 0.58 2.88 -22.35
C ASN A 121 0.28 2.17 -21.04
N ALA A 122 -0.18 0.93 -21.12
CA ALA A 122 -0.53 0.12 -19.96
C ALA A 122 0.64 0.14 -18.98
N SER A 123 0.47 0.83 -17.86
CA SER A 123 1.48 0.91 -16.80
C SER A 123 1.18 -0.17 -15.78
N ALA A 124 1.27 -1.42 -16.22
CA ALA A 124 1.43 -2.59 -15.39
C ALA A 124 2.44 -3.45 -16.12
N GLY A 125 3.65 -3.60 -15.55
CA GLY A 125 4.72 -4.35 -16.20
C GLY A 125 4.19 -5.67 -16.75
N GLU A 126 4.42 -5.92 -18.04
CA GLU A 126 4.23 -7.22 -18.66
C GLU A 126 4.98 -8.25 -17.81
N ARG A 127 4.24 -8.98 -16.98
CA ARG A 127 4.78 -10.15 -16.29
C ARG A 127 4.89 -11.36 -17.22
N ASP A 128 4.55 -11.19 -18.49
CA ASP A 128 4.40 -12.29 -19.45
C ASP A 128 5.40 -12.25 -20.62
N HIS A 129 6.38 -11.34 -20.64
CA HIS A 129 7.38 -11.29 -21.70
C HIS A 129 8.56 -12.29 -21.51
N TRP A 130 8.50 -13.20 -20.52
CA TRP A 130 9.53 -14.22 -20.31
C TRP A 130 9.65 -15.18 -21.49
N ASP A 131 8.53 -15.61 -22.06
CA ASP A 131 8.51 -16.56 -23.17
C ASP A 131 9.00 -15.93 -24.47
N GLU A 132 8.82 -14.62 -24.66
CA GLU A 132 9.33 -13.88 -25.82
C GLU A 132 10.82 -13.52 -25.70
N LEU A 133 11.34 -13.30 -24.49
CA LEU A 133 12.76 -12.98 -24.29
C LEU A 133 13.65 -14.22 -24.13
N PHE A 134 13.12 -15.30 -23.56
CA PHE A 134 13.92 -16.46 -23.13
C PHE A 134 13.37 -17.81 -23.59
N GLY A 135 12.27 -17.84 -24.35
CA GLY A 135 11.61 -19.06 -24.80
C GLY A 135 10.80 -19.75 -23.70
N PRO A 136 9.96 -20.73 -24.05
CA PRO A 136 9.10 -21.42 -23.08
C PRO A 136 9.94 -22.09 -22.01
N ARG A 137 9.57 -21.90 -20.73
CA ARG A 137 10.19 -22.66 -19.63
C ARG A 137 10.02 -24.15 -19.89
N GLY A 138 11.15 -24.85 -20.01
CA GLY A 138 11.17 -26.31 -20.01
C GLY A 138 10.49 -26.87 -18.75
N PRO A 139 10.07 -28.14 -18.78
CA PRO A 139 9.32 -28.73 -17.68
C PRO A 139 10.09 -28.58 -16.37
N GLU A 140 9.36 -28.21 -15.32
CA GLU A 140 9.89 -27.99 -13.98
C GLU A 140 10.85 -29.11 -13.57
N SER A 141 12.10 -28.75 -13.30
CA SER A 141 13.04 -29.67 -12.65
C SER A 141 12.52 -29.99 -11.24
N PRO A 142 12.59 -31.24 -10.77
CA PRO A 142 12.01 -31.63 -9.49
C PRO A 142 12.64 -30.83 -8.36
N SER A 143 11.80 -30.40 -7.43
CA SER A 143 12.17 -29.85 -6.13
C SER A 143 13.25 -30.72 -5.45
N GLY A 144 14.44 -30.18 -5.23
CA GLY A 144 15.51 -30.86 -4.50
C GLY A 144 16.78 -30.03 -4.44
N TRP A 145 16.88 -29.12 -3.47
CA TRP A 145 18.16 -28.54 -3.08
C TRP A 145 18.84 -29.50 -2.09
N GLU A 146 19.85 -30.24 -2.56
CA GLU A 146 20.86 -30.86 -1.69
C GLU A 146 22.09 -29.94 -1.65
N GLY A 147 22.37 -29.38 -0.47
CA GLY A 147 23.51 -28.48 -0.27
C GLY A 147 24.86 -29.21 -0.36
N PRO A 148 25.95 -28.50 -0.68
CA PRO A 148 27.27 -29.13 -0.83
C PRO A 148 27.86 -29.50 0.54
N THR A 149 28.08 -30.80 0.77
CA THR A 149 28.96 -31.33 1.81
C THR A 149 30.40 -31.31 1.31
N GLY A 150 31.29 -30.55 1.96
CA GLY A 150 32.73 -30.67 1.78
C GLY A 150 33.50 -29.38 2.02
N GLY A 151 34.09 -29.25 3.20
CA GLY A 151 35.21 -28.32 3.42
C GLY A 151 36.54 -29.05 3.17
N PRO A 152 37.60 -28.38 2.68
CA PRO A 152 38.93 -28.96 2.60
C PRO A 152 39.65 -28.94 3.96
N GLU A 153 40.53 -29.93 4.11
CA GLU A 153 41.34 -30.31 5.28
C GLU A 153 42.23 -29.22 5.88
#